data_AF-A0A436QZ70-F1
#
_entry.id   AF-A0A436QZ70-F1
#
_cell.length_a   1.000
_cell.length_b   1.000
_cell.length_c   1.000
_cell.angle_alpha   90.00
_cell.angle_beta   90.00
_cell.angle_gamma   90.00
#
_symmetry.space_group_name_H-M   'P 1'
#
loop_
_entity.id
_entity.type
_entity.pdbx_description
1 polymer ?
#
loop_
_entity_poly.entity_id
_entity_poly.type
_entity_poly.pdbx_seq_one_letter_code
_entity_poly.pdbx_strand_id
1 'polypeptide(L)'
;TGERAGPLAKILAAGRANSRSKALDKIEAGLDEAMGKAGIRAAAEVTAAVGNERKAQYFLQKFIRSHDQVRQANGQAVSSKQPTKAAATIYEQWRPQLSGRERRNAYHLLFSARAGTDAQAIMAVARAVLEERAPGHKFVLAHHAETKHVHIHAMVQARSADGERLTFYKADLHAWREAYAEKAREHGIAMVATRRYDHAMSRPYTKEHAGAYKRAQNDPRYQVSDKTVARVEDKRQRRMDRGLLVANGGVIAVVWQQTAAVMRAAGVTGQALTAAEAIGNTILQIHARRAGEKPAAGVSKDGGGPGRTPSFLSHPGMKELTRLIGATEMAQTPLEMRQKMARVNQALDQMRDTLPNAEQPRFEQY
;
A
#
# COMPACT_ATOMS: atom_id res chain seq x y z
N THR A 1 -24.78 3.04 2.97
CA THR A 1 -24.45 3.85 1.78
C THR A 1 -23.44 4.91 2.23
N GLY A 2 -22.13 4.69 2.15
CA GLY A 2 -21.43 4.14 0.98
C GLY A 2 -21.52 5.17 -0.14
N GLU A 3 -20.71 6.24 -0.01
CA GLU A 3 -20.41 7.34 -0.95
C GLU A 3 -20.59 8.71 -0.29
N ARG A 4 -19.48 9.26 0.24
CA ARG A 4 -19.24 10.72 0.46
C ARG A 4 -17.87 11.00 1.10
N ALA A 5 -17.19 9.99 1.64
CA ALA A 5 -15.86 10.16 2.26
C ALA A 5 -14.71 10.41 1.25
N GLY A 6 -14.83 9.97 -0.01
CA GLY A 6 -13.78 10.10 -1.03
C GLY A 6 -13.55 11.54 -1.53
N PRO A 7 -14.60 12.29 -1.89
CA PRO A 7 -14.48 13.71 -2.23
C PRO A 7 -14.07 14.56 -1.02
N LEU A 8 -14.56 14.24 0.17
CA LEU A 8 -14.23 14.94 1.42
C LEU A 8 -12.74 14.83 1.79
N ALA A 9 -12.15 13.64 1.63
CA ALA A 9 -10.72 13.43 1.86
C ALA A 9 -9.83 14.16 0.82
N LYS A 10 -10.33 14.35 -0.41
CA LYS A 10 -9.64 15.12 -1.47
C LYS A 10 -9.71 16.63 -1.22
N ILE A 11 -10.84 17.12 -0.70
CA ILE A 11 -11.05 18.51 -0.29
C ILE A 11 -10.16 18.86 0.93
N LEU A 12 -10.04 17.94 1.91
CA LEU A 12 -9.20 18.12 3.10
C LEU A 12 -7.68 17.99 2.81
N ALA A 13 -7.32 17.39 1.68
CA ALA A 13 -5.92 17.26 1.24
C ALA A 13 -5.45 18.43 0.36
N ALA A 14 -6.35 19.07 -0.39
CA ALA A 14 -6.01 20.14 -1.34
C ALA A 14 -5.78 21.53 -0.70
N GLY A 15 -6.21 21.76 0.54
CA GLY A 15 -6.11 23.07 1.23
C GLY A 15 -4.93 23.21 2.21
N ARG A 16 -3.93 22.32 2.16
CA ARG A 16 -2.89 22.18 3.22
C ARG A 16 -1.75 23.20 3.18
N ALA A 17 -2.03 24.45 2.82
CA ALA A 17 -1.06 25.51 3.10
C ALA A 17 -1.68 26.86 3.47
N ASN A 18 -2.82 27.31 2.91
CA ASN A 18 -3.34 28.66 3.20
C ASN A 18 -4.82 28.92 2.85
N SER A 19 -5.71 27.91 2.82
CA SER A 19 -7.15 28.16 2.72
C SER A 19 -7.94 27.34 3.74
N ARG A 20 -8.58 28.05 4.67
CA ARG A 20 -9.48 27.51 5.68
C ARG A 20 -10.60 26.71 5.01
N SER A 21 -10.81 25.47 5.41
CA SER A 21 -11.78 24.57 4.75
C SER A 21 -13.19 24.79 5.29
N LYS A 22 -14.21 24.75 4.41
CA LYS A 22 -15.65 24.81 4.78
C LYS A 22 -16.08 23.78 5.84
N ALA A 23 -15.29 22.72 6.04
CA ALA A 23 -15.54 21.73 7.09
C ALA A 23 -15.19 22.26 8.48
N LEU A 24 -14.17 23.12 8.60
CA LEU A 24 -13.80 23.75 9.87
C LEU A 24 -14.83 24.81 10.26
N ASP A 25 -15.31 25.61 9.30
CA ASP A 25 -16.37 26.60 9.53
C ASP A 25 -17.65 25.94 10.09
N LYS A 26 -18.01 24.77 9.57
CA LYS A 26 -19.16 24.01 10.08
C LYS A 26 -18.96 23.48 11.50
N ILE A 27 -17.73 23.13 11.87
CA ILE A 27 -17.41 22.65 13.21
C ILE A 27 -17.51 23.82 14.21
N GLU A 28 -16.92 24.96 13.88
CA GLU A 28 -17.00 26.18 14.71
C GLU A 28 -18.45 26.63 14.88
N ALA A 29 -19.21 26.75 13.78
CA ALA A 29 -20.61 27.14 13.84
C ALA A 29 -21.45 26.17 14.70
N GLY A 30 -21.19 24.86 14.62
CA GLY A 30 -21.87 23.88 15.47
C GLY A 30 -21.48 23.97 16.94
N LEU A 31 -20.23 24.30 17.25
CA LEU A 31 -19.77 24.53 18.62
C LEU A 31 -20.38 25.82 19.19
N ASP A 32 -20.41 26.91 18.42
CA ASP A 32 -21.03 28.17 18.82
C ASP A 32 -22.53 28.00 19.08
N GLU A 33 -23.24 27.27 18.22
CA GLU A 33 -24.66 26.95 18.43
C GLU A 33 -24.86 26.14 19.71
N ALA A 34 -24.03 25.12 19.95
CA ALA A 34 -24.11 24.28 21.15
C ALA A 34 -23.82 25.07 22.44
N MET A 35 -22.80 25.94 22.42
CA MET A 35 -22.48 26.83 23.54
C MET A 35 -23.60 27.84 23.80
N GLY A 36 -24.18 28.42 22.74
CA GLY A 36 -25.33 29.32 22.83
C GLY A 36 -26.54 28.65 23.48
N LYS A 37 -26.86 27.40 23.09
CA LYS A 37 -27.93 26.60 23.72
C LYS A 37 -27.66 26.31 25.20
N ALA A 38 -26.39 26.18 25.58
CA ALA A 38 -25.97 25.98 26.96
C ALA A 38 -25.87 27.29 27.77
N GLY A 39 -26.17 28.45 27.18
CA GLY A 39 -26.05 29.76 27.83
C GLY A 39 -24.59 30.22 28.04
N ILE A 40 -23.63 29.58 27.39
CA ILE A 40 -22.20 29.88 27.49
C ILE A 40 -21.85 31.01 26.52
N ARG A 41 -21.30 32.11 27.04
CA ARG A 41 -20.78 33.22 26.21
C ARG A 41 -19.31 32.97 25.85
N ALA A 42 -19.08 32.17 24.82
CA ALA A 42 -17.76 31.90 24.26
C ALA A 42 -17.84 31.73 22.74
N ALA A 43 -16.70 31.89 22.06
CA ALA A 43 -16.55 31.64 20.63
C ALA A 43 -15.58 30.46 20.42
N ALA A 44 -15.91 29.56 19.49
CA ALA A 44 -15.07 28.43 19.15
C ALA A 44 -14.16 28.78 17.97
N GLU A 45 -12.85 28.60 18.13
CA GLU A 45 -11.87 28.75 17.05
C GLU A 45 -11.10 27.44 16.83
N VAL A 46 -11.08 26.94 15.60
CA VAL A 46 -10.29 25.78 15.20
C VAL A 46 -8.96 26.25 14.62
N THR A 47 -7.93 26.19 15.45
CA THR A 47 -6.58 26.67 15.10
C THR A 47 -5.80 25.73 14.19
N ALA A 48 -6.12 24.43 14.17
CA ALA A 48 -5.46 23.43 13.33
C ALA A 48 -6.27 22.14 13.13
N ALA A 49 -6.04 21.47 12.00
CA ALA A 49 -6.52 20.11 11.75
C ALA A 49 -5.37 19.23 11.23
N VAL A 50 -5.12 18.11 11.91
CA VAL A 50 -3.94 17.25 11.68
C VAL A 50 -4.34 15.78 11.56
N GLY A 51 -3.60 15.03 10.76
CA GLY A 51 -3.86 13.61 10.50
C GLY A 51 -2.81 12.65 11.06
N ASN A 52 -1.83 13.14 11.83
CA ASN A 52 -0.81 12.29 12.45
C ASN A 52 -0.38 12.82 13.82
N GLU A 53 0.15 11.92 14.64
CA GLU A 53 0.55 12.14 16.04
C GLU A 53 1.58 13.26 16.18
N ARG A 54 2.66 13.22 15.37
CA ARG A 54 3.72 14.23 15.44
C ARG A 54 3.22 15.66 15.20
N LYS A 55 2.33 15.83 14.22
CA LYS A 55 1.71 17.14 13.96
C LYS A 55 0.74 17.52 15.07
N ALA A 56 -0.02 16.59 15.64
CA ALA A 56 -0.89 16.88 16.78
C ALA A 56 -0.12 17.40 17.99
N GLN A 57 0.96 16.71 18.38
CA GLN A 57 1.81 17.15 19.49
C GLN A 57 2.47 18.51 19.18
N TYR A 58 2.93 18.73 17.94
CA TYR A 58 3.52 20.01 17.53
C TYR A 58 2.52 21.18 17.62
N PHE A 59 1.31 21.02 17.07
CA PHE A 59 0.31 22.08 17.11
C PHE A 59 -0.20 22.35 18.53
N LEU A 60 -0.33 21.30 19.36
CA LEU A 60 -0.69 21.47 20.77
C LEU A 60 0.43 22.17 21.56
N GLN A 61 1.69 21.82 21.32
CA GLN A 61 2.85 22.53 21.87
C GLN A 61 2.84 24.00 21.45
N LYS A 62 2.58 24.28 20.17
CA LYS A 62 2.46 25.65 19.64
C LYS A 62 1.32 26.40 20.35
N PHE A 63 0.15 25.78 20.49
CA PHE A 63 -0.99 26.38 21.17
C PHE A 63 -0.68 26.75 22.62
N ILE A 64 -0.07 25.83 23.38
CA ILE A 64 0.35 26.05 24.78
C ILE A 64 1.39 27.18 24.90
N ARG A 65 2.24 27.36 23.89
CA ARG A 65 3.24 28.45 23.86
C ARG A 65 2.64 29.81 23.52
N SER A 66 1.59 29.83 22.69
CA SER A 66 1.03 31.06 22.13
C SER A 66 -0.10 31.66 22.95
N HIS A 67 -0.62 30.95 23.97
CA HIS A 67 -1.74 31.41 24.77
C HIS A 67 -1.44 31.31 26.26
N ASP A 68 -1.82 32.35 26.99
CA ASP A 68 -1.81 32.35 28.45
C ASP A 68 -3.06 31.63 28.99
N GLN A 69 -2.93 31.04 30.18
CA GLN A 69 -4.05 30.40 30.90
C GLN A 69 -4.70 29.20 30.20
N VAL A 70 -3.96 28.42 29.42
CA VAL A 70 -4.47 27.17 28.83
C VAL A 70 -4.94 26.22 29.95
N ARG A 71 -6.17 25.73 29.83
CA ARG A 71 -6.80 24.78 30.75
C ARG A 71 -7.31 23.55 30.01
N GLN A 72 -7.28 22.40 30.70
CA GLN A 72 -7.91 21.18 30.23
C GLN A 72 -9.42 21.22 30.50
N ALA A 73 -10.17 20.28 29.91
CA ALA A 73 -11.63 20.20 30.08
C ALA A 73 -12.09 20.02 31.54
N ASN A 74 -11.23 19.44 32.40
CA ASN A 74 -11.47 19.32 33.84
C ASN A 74 -11.11 20.59 34.65
N GLY A 75 -10.79 21.70 33.96
CA GLY A 75 -10.42 22.98 34.56
C GLY A 75 -8.95 23.09 35.01
N GLN A 76 -8.15 22.02 34.96
CA GLN A 76 -6.75 22.07 35.38
C GLN A 76 -5.89 22.92 34.44
N ALA A 77 -5.05 23.77 35.02
CA ALA A 77 -4.11 24.59 34.26
C ALA A 77 -3.03 23.73 33.59
N VAL A 78 -2.69 24.07 32.35
CA VAL A 78 -1.62 23.45 31.58
C VAL A 78 -0.35 24.29 31.76
N SER A 79 0.75 23.66 32.17
CA SER A 79 2.01 24.36 32.41
C SER A 79 2.62 24.85 31.09
N SER A 80 2.78 26.18 30.97
CA SER A 80 3.48 26.83 29.85
C SER A 80 5.01 26.70 29.94
N LYS A 81 5.55 26.30 31.11
CA LYS A 81 7.01 26.13 31.32
C LYS A 81 7.59 24.92 30.58
N GLN A 82 6.78 23.87 30.36
CA GLN A 82 7.20 22.64 29.66
C GLN A 82 6.20 22.26 28.57
N PRO A 83 6.03 23.08 27.53
CA PRO A 83 4.95 22.94 26.55
C PRO A 83 5.06 21.63 25.75
N THR A 84 6.27 21.14 25.51
CA THR A 84 6.50 19.85 24.81
C THR A 84 5.97 18.68 25.64
N LYS A 85 6.32 18.64 26.94
CA LYS A 85 5.90 17.56 27.85
C LYS A 85 4.40 17.62 28.12
N ALA A 86 3.86 18.83 28.30
CA ALA A 86 2.43 19.07 28.45
C ALA A 86 1.65 18.59 27.23
N ALA A 87 2.09 18.96 26.02
CA ALA A 87 1.47 18.52 24.77
C ALA A 87 1.51 17.00 24.60
N ALA A 88 2.65 16.35 24.87
CA ALA A 88 2.74 14.89 24.79
C ALA A 88 1.80 14.20 25.78
N THR A 89 1.72 14.70 27.02
CA THR A 89 0.85 14.15 28.07
C THR A 89 -0.62 14.25 27.70
N ILE A 90 -1.07 15.45 27.28
CA ILE A 90 -2.46 15.69 26.86
C ILE A 90 -2.79 14.83 25.63
N TYR A 91 -1.87 14.72 24.67
CA TYR A 91 -2.07 13.88 23.49
C TYR A 91 -2.30 12.41 23.87
N GLU A 92 -1.50 11.84 24.78
CA GLU A 92 -1.69 10.45 25.23
C GLU A 92 -3.03 10.25 25.95
N GLN A 93 -3.53 11.25 26.69
CA GLN A 93 -4.87 11.18 27.30
C GLN A 93 -5.98 11.17 26.24
N TRP A 94 -5.84 11.95 25.16
CA TRP A 94 -6.83 12.01 24.08
C TRP A 94 -6.71 10.83 23.10
N ARG A 95 -5.52 10.25 22.97
CA ARG A 95 -5.19 9.20 21.99
C ARG A 95 -6.22 8.08 21.90
N PRO A 96 -6.75 7.50 23.01
CA PRO A 96 -7.76 6.44 22.94
C PRO A 96 -9.07 6.89 22.25
N GLN A 97 -9.46 8.14 22.45
CA GLN A 97 -10.68 8.73 21.90
C GLN A 97 -10.49 9.16 20.44
N LEU A 98 -9.27 9.57 20.07
CA LEU A 98 -8.89 9.93 18.70
C LEU A 98 -8.71 8.69 17.81
N SER A 99 -8.34 7.55 18.39
CA SER A 99 -8.31 6.27 17.69
C SER A 99 -9.70 5.63 17.66
N GLY A 100 -10.64 6.22 16.93
CA GLY A 100 -11.97 5.63 16.67
C GLY A 100 -11.95 4.29 15.90
N ARG A 101 -10.76 3.74 15.64
CA ARG A 101 -10.58 2.35 15.24
C ARG A 101 -10.14 1.59 16.47
N GLU A 102 -11.01 0.71 16.96
CA GLU A 102 -10.56 -0.44 17.74
C GLU A 102 -9.33 -1.03 17.05
N ARG A 103 -8.28 -1.30 17.84
CA ARG A 103 -7.08 -1.94 17.31
C ARG A 103 -7.56 -3.22 16.61
N ARG A 104 -7.15 -3.44 15.36
CA ARG A 104 -7.49 -4.69 14.66
C ARG A 104 -6.95 -5.84 15.52
N ASN A 105 -7.87 -6.59 16.11
CA ASN A 105 -7.54 -7.74 16.96
C ASN A 105 -7.32 -9.01 16.13
N ALA A 106 -7.81 -9.02 14.88
CA ALA A 106 -7.56 -10.08 13.92
C ALA A 106 -7.42 -9.54 12.49
N TYR A 107 -6.75 -10.33 11.65
CA TYR A 107 -6.67 -10.17 10.21
C TYR A 107 -7.48 -11.26 9.53
N HIS A 108 -8.19 -10.90 8.46
CA HIS A 108 -8.87 -11.85 7.59
C HIS A 108 -8.03 -12.03 6.32
N LEU A 109 -7.50 -13.23 6.13
CA LEU A 109 -6.80 -13.64 4.91
C LEU A 109 -7.70 -14.60 4.13
N LEU A 110 -7.59 -14.55 2.81
CA LEU A 110 -8.35 -15.40 1.90
C LEU A 110 -7.39 -16.15 0.98
N PHE A 111 -7.34 -17.47 1.13
CA PHE A 111 -6.61 -18.35 0.23
C PHE A 111 -7.60 -18.90 -0.79
N SER A 112 -7.28 -18.80 -2.07
CA SER A 112 -8.22 -19.16 -3.14
C SER A 112 -7.54 -20.01 -4.20
N ALA A 113 -8.30 -20.92 -4.79
CA ALA A 113 -7.85 -21.73 -5.91
C ALA A 113 -8.95 -21.88 -6.98
N ARG A 114 -8.54 -22.36 -8.15
CA ARG A 114 -9.44 -22.62 -9.28
C ARG A 114 -10.50 -23.66 -8.88
N ALA A 115 -11.66 -23.57 -9.52
CA ALA A 115 -12.71 -24.57 -9.44
C ALA A 115 -12.17 -25.98 -9.75
N GLY A 116 -12.49 -26.96 -8.91
CA GLY A 116 -12.01 -28.34 -9.04
C GLY A 116 -10.66 -28.63 -8.39
N THR A 117 -10.06 -27.66 -7.70
CA THR A 117 -8.91 -27.94 -6.80
C THR A 117 -9.43 -28.62 -5.53
N ASP A 118 -8.69 -29.57 -4.96
CA ASP A 118 -9.06 -30.16 -3.67
C ASP A 118 -9.03 -29.10 -2.55
N ALA A 119 -10.18 -28.92 -1.90
CA ALA A 119 -10.34 -27.95 -0.82
C ALA A 119 -9.55 -28.33 0.44
N GLN A 120 -9.37 -29.63 0.72
CA GLN A 120 -8.59 -30.07 1.86
C GLN A 120 -7.10 -29.82 1.64
N ALA A 121 -6.59 -30.09 0.43
CA ALA A 121 -5.25 -29.67 0.04
C ALA A 121 -5.03 -28.16 0.20
N ILE A 122 -5.97 -27.31 -0.25
CA ILE A 122 -5.84 -25.85 -0.05
C ILE A 122 -5.93 -25.45 1.42
N MET A 123 -6.70 -26.15 2.25
CA MET A 123 -6.73 -25.91 3.68
C MET A 123 -5.39 -26.25 4.34
N ALA A 124 -4.75 -27.36 3.94
CA ALA A 124 -3.40 -27.72 4.39
C ALA A 124 -2.36 -26.68 3.94
N VAL A 125 -2.42 -26.24 2.68
CA VAL A 125 -1.58 -25.15 2.15
C VAL A 125 -1.75 -23.87 2.98
N ALA A 126 -3.00 -23.45 3.24
CA ALA A 126 -3.28 -22.24 4.01
C ALA A 126 -2.72 -22.33 5.43
N ARG A 127 -2.80 -23.50 6.08
CA ARG A 127 -2.18 -23.77 7.37
C ARG A 127 -0.67 -23.63 7.30
N ALA A 128 -0.01 -24.31 6.35
CA ALA A 128 1.45 -24.27 6.20
C ALA A 128 1.99 -22.85 5.98
N VAL A 129 1.29 -22.04 5.15
CA VAL A 129 1.66 -20.63 4.94
C VAL A 129 1.55 -19.82 6.23
N LEU A 130 0.50 -20.04 7.03
CA LEU A 130 0.34 -19.32 8.29
C LEU A 130 1.37 -19.72 9.34
N GLU A 131 1.72 -21.01 9.40
CA GLU A 131 2.77 -21.52 10.28
C GLU A 131 4.15 -20.93 9.92
N GLU A 132 4.45 -20.77 8.63
CA GLU A 132 5.70 -20.15 8.16
C GLU A 132 5.71 -18.62 8.33
N ARG A 133 4.63 -17.94 7.94
CA ARG A 133 4.62 -16.48 7.77
C ARG A 133 4.02 -15.72 8.96
N ALA A 134 3.33 -16.40 9.86
CA ALA A 134 2.80 -15.85 11.11
C ALA A 134 3.08 -16.80 12.30
N PRO A 135 4.36 -17.14 12.57
CA PRO A 135 4.72 -18.03 13.66
C PRO A 135 4.26 -17.44 15.01
N GLY A 136 3.75 -18.30 15.89
CA GLY A 136 3.26 -17.90 17.21
C GLY A 136 1.92 -17.15 17.22
N HIS A 137 1.29 -16.92 16.07
CA HIS A 137 -0.05 -16.36 15.98
C HIS A 137 -1.13 -17.44 16.01
N LYS A 138 -2.18 -17.24 16.81
CA LYS A 138 -3.37 -18.09 16.79
C LYS A 138 -4.20 -17.79 15.54
N PHE A 139 -4.69 -18.83 14.88
CA PHE A 139 -5.56 -18.67 13.72
C PHE A 139 -6.65 -19.75 13.65
N VAL A 140 -7.73 -19.42 12.94
CA VAL A 140 -8.81 -20.35 12.59
C VAL A 140 -9.00 -20.33 11.09
N LEU A 141 -9.20 -21.52 10.50
CA LEU A 141 -9.46 -21.71 9.08
C LEU A 141 -10.90 -22.18 8.88
N ALA A 142 -11.56 -21.67 7.85
CA ALA A 142 -12.90 -22.09 7.45
C ALA A 142 -12.99 -22.21 5.92
N HIS A 143 -13.65 -23.25 5.45
CA HIS A 143 -13.98 -23.46 4.04
C HIS A 143 -15.49 -23.42 3.87
N HIS A 144 -15.98 -22.66 2.90
CA HIS A 144 -17.39 -22.65 2.51
C HIS A 144 -17.50 -23.29 1.13
N ALA A 145 -18.21 -24.43 1.04
CA ALA A 145 -18.30 -25.23 -0.19
C ALA A 145 -19.29 -24.67 -1.24
N GLU A 146 -19.99 -23.58 -0.94
CA GLU A 146 -21.11 -23.05 -1.75
C GLU A 146 -20.67 -22.26 -2.98
N THR A 147 -19.35 -22.06 -3.17
CA THR A 147 -18.82 -21.29 -4.30
C THR A 147 -18.16 -22.18 -5.34
N LYS A 148 -18.32 -21.84 -6.62
CA LYS A 148 -17.64 -22.54 -7.73
C LYS A 148 -16.11 -22.57 -7.57
N HIS A 149 -15.54 -21.58 -6.90
CA HIS A 149 -14.11 -21.51 -6.59
C HIS A 149 -13.85 -21.93 -5.14
N VAL A 150 -12.69 -22.53 -4.89
CA VAL A 150 -12.28 -22.91 -3.54
C VAL A 150 -11.79 -21.66 -2.82
N HIS A 151 -12.35 -21.41 -1.64
CA HIS A 151 -11.99 -20.28 -0.78
C HIS A 151 -11.82 -20.73 0.67
N ILE A 152 -10.61 -20.59 1.19
CA ILE A 152 -10.30 -20.80 2.61
C ILE A 152 -10.16 -19.43 3.28
N HIS A 153 -11.04 -19.17 4.24
CA HIS A 153 -11.02 -18.00 5.09
C HIS A 153 -10.14 -18.28 6.29
N ALA A 154 -9.17 -17.40 6.54
CA ALA A 154 -8.30 -17.48 7.70
C ALA A 154 -8.48 -16.23 8.57
N MET A 155 -8.86 -16.44 9.82
CA MET A 155 -8.87 -15.39 10.85
C MET A 155 -7.63 -15.56 11.71
N VAL A 156 -6.72 -14.59 11.67
CA VAL A 156 -5.42 -14.63 12.35
C VAL A 156 -5.38 -13.56 13.44
N GLN A 157 -5.09 -13.94 14.68
CA GLN A 157 -4.94 -12.99 15.77
C GLN A 157 -3.82 -12.00 15.47
N ALA A 158 -4.10 -10.70 15.62
CA ALA A 158 -3.15 -9.65 15.24
C ALA A 158 -1.92 -9.59 16.14
N ARG A 159 -1.98 -10.17 17.34
CA ARG A 159 -0.84 -10.33 18.25
C ARG A 159 -0.51 -11.80 18.46
N SER A 160 0.77 -12.12 18.59
CA SER A 160 1.25 -13.44 18.98
C SER A 160 1.12 -13.64 20.49
N ALA A 161 1.44 -14.85 20.97
CA ALA A 161 1.53 -15.13 22.40
C ALA A 161 2.56 -14.22 23.12
N ASP A 162 3.65 -13.85 22.43
CA ASP A 162 4.71 -12.98 22.95
C ASP A 162 4.39 -11.48 22.83
N GLY A 163 3.19 -11.15 22.35
CA GLY A 163 2.73 -9.78 22.19
C GLY A 163 3.21 -9.09 20.92
N GLU A 164 3.99 -9.76 20.06
CA GLU A 164 4.39 -9.20 18.76
C GLU A 164 3.20 -9.04 17.82
N ARG A 165 3.19 -7.99 17.01
CA ARG A 165 2.07 -7.69 16.12
C ARG A 165 2.33 -8.19 14.71
N LEU A 166 1.43 -9.00 14.19
CA LEU A 166 1.43 -9.39 12.78
C LEU A 166 1.25 -8.13 11.92
N THR A 167 2.22 -7.88 11.05
CA THR A 167 2.26 -6.67 10.24
C THR A 167 2.38 -7.02 8.76
N PHE A 168 1.51 -6.43 7.95
CA PHE A 168 1.51 -6.61 6.50
C PHE A 168 2.08 -5.36 5.84
N TYR A 169 3.38 -5.35 5.58
CA TYR A 169 3.98 -4.29 4.77
C TYR A 169 3.69 -4.54 3.29
N LYS A 170 3.60 -3.46 2.51
CA LYS A 170 3.31 -3.55 1.07
C LYS A 170 4.34 -4.40 0.31
N ALA A 171 5.61 -4.33 0.72
CA ALA A 171 6.68 -5.14 0.14
C ALA A 171 6.47 -6.64 0.39
N ASP A 172 5.99 -7.00 1.58
CA ASP A 172 5.92 -8.39 2.03
C ASP A 172 4.68 -9.12 1.50
N LEU A 173 3.64 -8.40 1.07
CA LEU A 173 2.44 -9.00 0.49
C LEU A 173 2.74 -9.88 -0.73
N HIS A 174 3.84 -9.66 -1.43
CA HIS A 174 4.24 -10.56 -2.51
C HIS A 174 4.90 -11.83 -1.97
N ALA A 175 5.76 -11.73 -0.96
CA ALA A 175 6.36 -12.89 -0.30
C ALA A 175 5.29 -13.84 0.28
N TRP A 176 4.21 -13.29 0.85
CA TRP A 176 3.05 -14.09 1.27
C TRP A 176 2.39 -14.86 0.12
N ARG A 177 2.34 -14.29 -1.09
CA ARG A 177 1.80 -14.97 -2.28
C ARG A 177 2.78 -15.99 -2.84
N GLU A 178 4.09 -15.72 -2.79
CA GLU A 178 5.14 -16.66 -3.18
C GLU A 178 5.11 -17.90 -2.29
N ALA A 179 5.09 -17.70 -0.96
CA ALA A 179 4.93 -18.80 0.01
C ALA A 179 3.65 -19.61 -0.25
N TYR A 180 2.52 -18.94 -0.54
CA TYR A 180 1.29 -19.65 -0.91
C TYR A 180 1.44 -20.51 -2.17
N ALA A 181 2.07 -19.97 -3.21
CA ALA A 181 2.31 -20.73 -4.44
C ALA A 181 3.31 -21.88 -4.23
N GLU A 182 4.34 -21.68 -3.40
CA GLU A 182 5.31 -22.70 -3.03
C GLU A 182 4.67 -23.85 -2.26
N LYS A 183 3.95 -23.55 -1.16
CA LYS A 183 3.21 -24.55 -0.40
C LYS A 183 2.16 -25.25 -1.25
N ALA A 184 1.48 -24.53 -2.14
CA ALA A 184 0.58 -25.17 -3.10
C ALA A 184 1.29 -26.22 -3.98
N ARG A 185 2.49 -25.93 -4.49
CA ARG A 185 3.27 -26.89 -5.29
C ARG A 185 3.74 -28.08 -4.46
N GLU A 186 4.17 -27.88 -3.21
CA GLU A 186 4.50 -28.96 -2.28
C GLU A 186 3.31 -29.91 -2.05
N HIS A 187 2.09 -29.38 -2.09
CA HIS A 187 0.83 -30.13 -2.00
C HIS A 187 0.26 -30.56 -3.37
N GLY A 188 1.08 -30.59 -4.42
CA GLY A 188 0.68 -31.10 -5.75
C GLY A 188 -0.25 -30.18 -6.54
N ILE A 189 -0.45 -28.93 -6.10
CA ILE A 189 -1.30 -27.95 -6.77
C ILE A 189 -0.42 -27.04 -7.62
N ALA A 190 -0.60 -27.12 -8.95
CA ALA A 190 0.09 -26.25 -9.90
C ALA A 190 -0.32 -24.78 -9.68
N MET A 191 0.52 -24.02 -8.99
CA MET A 191 0.28 -22.62 -8.65
C MET A 191 1.54 -21.77 -8.81
N VAL A 192 1.34 -20.55 -9.31
CA VAL A 192 2.39 -19.54 -9.47
C VAL A 192 1.91 -18.19 -8.93
N ALA A 193 2.79 -17.49 -8.22
CA ALA A 193 2.55 -16.14 -7.75
C ALA A 193 2.95 -15.14 -8.84
N THR A 194 1.97 -14.54 -9.51
CA THR A 194 2.23 -13.57 -10.59
C THR A 194 2.06 -12.14 -10.12
N ARG A 195 2.88 -11.21 -10.61
CA ARG A 195 2.63 -9.77 -10.45
C ARG A 195 1.95 -9.24 -11.70
N ARG A 196 1.18 -8.18 -11.50
CA ARG A 196 0.55 -7.43 -12.59
C ARG A 196 1.57 -6.99 -13.66
N TYR A 197 2.74 -6.57 -13.20
CA TYR A 197 3.80 -6.01 -14.05
C TYR A 197 4.47 -7.07 -14.93
N ASP A 198 4.54 -8.31 -14.45
CA ASP A 198 5.18 -9.44 -15.15
C ASP A 198 4.36 -9.96 -16.33
N HIS A 199 3.08 -9.60 -16.40
CA HIS A 199 2.15 -10.03 -17.46
C HIS A 199 1.42 -8.86 -18.11
N ALA A 200 1.86 -7.62 -17.86
CA ALA A 200 1.20 -6.41 -18.33
C ALA A 200 -0.33 -6.41 -18.12
N MET A 201 -0.82 -6.93 -16.99
CA MET A 201 -2.25 -7.12 -16.78
C MET A 201 -2.98 -5.79 -16.53
N SER A 202 -4.23 -5.67 -16.96
CA SER A 202 -5.11 -4.57 -16.57
C SER A 202 -5.29 -4.49 -15.04
N ARG A 203 -5.57 -3.28 -14.54
CA ARG A 203 -5.74 -3.06 -13.10
C ARG A 203 -6.98 -3.83 -12.59
N PRO A 204 -6.92 -4.44 -11.39
CA PRO A 204 -8.10 -5.07 -10.81
C PRO A 204 -9.17 -4.01 -10.47
N TYR A 205 -10.42 -4.43 -10.46
CA TYR A 205 -11.55 -3.66 -9.96
C TYR A 205 -12.09 -4.28 -8.66
N THR A 206 -12.91 -3.52 -7.92
CA THR A 206 -13.50 -3.94 -6.65
C THR A 206 -14.98 -4.25 -6.84
N LYS A 207 -15.63 -4.85 -5.83
CA LYS A 207 -17.07 -5.12 -5.87
C LYS A 207 -17.87 -3.83 -6.09
N GLU A 208 -17.43 -2.72 -5.50
CA GLU A 208 -18.06 -1.40 -5.65
C GLU A 208 -17.93 -0.89 -7.09
N HIS A 209 -16.75 -1.00 -7.70
CA HIS A 209 -16.55 -0.64 -9.11
C HIS A 209 -17.48 -1.46 -10.02
N ALA A 210 -17.57 -2.78 -9.80
CA ALA A 210 -18.45 -3.65 -10.58
C ALA A 210 -19.94 -3.33 -10.38
N GLY A 211 -20.33 -2.99 -9.15
CA GLY A 211 -21.69 -2.58 -8.82
C GLY A 211 -22.08 -1.24 -9.45
N ALA A 212 -21.20 -0.23 -9.37
CA ALA A 212 -21.39 1.06 -10.00
C ALA A 212 -21.51 0.94 -11.53
N TYR A 213 -20.63 0.14 -12.15
CA TYR A 213 -20.69 -0.17 -13.59
C TYR A 213 -22.04 -0.79 -13.99
N LYS A 214 -22.52 -1.81 -13.26
CA LYS A 214 -23.80 -2.45 -13.55
C LYS A 214 -24.99 -1.51 -13.38
N ARG A 215 -25.01 -0.67 -12.34
CA ARG A 215 -26.10 0.28 -12.11
C ARG A 215 -26.19 1.32 -13.22
N ALA A 216 -25.05 1.87 -13.64
CA ALA A 216 -25.00 2.85 -14.72
C ALA A 216 -25.46 2.27 -16.08
N GLN A 217 -25.27 0.96 -16.31
CA GLN A 217 -25.80 0.29 -17.51
C GLN A 217 -27.32 0.12 -17.50
N ASN A 218 -27.92 -0.01 -16.31
CA ASN A 218 -29.34 -0.34 -16.17
C ASN A 218 -30.22 0.89 -15.89
N ASP A 219 -29.65 1.97 -15.34
CA ASP A 219 -30.39 3.18 -14.99
C ASP A 219 -29.52 4.44 -15.26
N PRO A 220 -29.93 5.28 -16.23
CA PRO A 220 -29.21 6.49 -16.63
C PRO A 220 -28.98 7.52 -15.50
N ARG A 221 -29.71 7.43 -14.38
CA ARG A 221 -29.54 8.32 -13.22
C ARG A 221 -28.23 8.08 -12.48
N TYR A 222 -27.62 6.91 -12.63
CA TYR A 222 -26.34 6.59 -11.98
C TYR A 222 -25.18 6.89 -12.93
N GLN A 223 -24.42 7.94 -12.62
CA GLN A 223 -23.19 8.24 -13.35
C GLN A 223 -22.00 7.48 -12.74
N VAL A 224 -21.19 6.89 -13.60
CA VAL A 224 -19.92 6.24 -13.25
C VAL A 224 -18.81 6.87 -14.07
N SER A 225 -17.64 7.10 -13.47
CA SER A 225 -16.51 7.68 -14.20
C SER A 225 -16.03 6.77 -15.33
N ASP A 226 -15.64 7.35 -16.47
CA ASP A 226 -15.05 6.63 -17.62
C ASP A 226 -13.86 5.77 -17.21
N LYS A 227 -13.07 6.24 -16.24
CA LYS A 227 -11.93 5.49 -15.68
C LYS A 227 -12.37 4.19 -15.00
N THR A 228 -13.53 4.18 -14.35
CA THR A 228 -14.08 2.99 -13.70
C THR A 228 -14.69 2.05 -14.73
N VAL A 229 -15.39 2.59 -15.74
CA VAL A 229 -15.90 1.85 -16.90
C VAL A 229 -14.77 1.12 -17.60
N ALA A 230 -13.76 1.86 -18.07
CA ALA A 230 -12.60 1.32 -18.77
C ALA A 230 -11.90 0.24 -17.94
N ARG A 231 -11.72 0.46 -16.62
CA ARG A 231 -11.11 -0.54 -15.74
C ARG A 231 -11.89 -1.85 -15.66
N VAL A 232 -13.22 -1.77 -15.55
CA VAL A 232 -14.06 -2.98 -15.49
C VAL A 232 -14.03 -3.72 -16.83
N GLU A 233 -14.12 -2.99 -17.94
CA GLU A 233 -14.10 -3.56 -19.28
C GLU A 233 -12.76 -4.16 -19.65
N ASP A 234 -11.66 -3.43 -19.45
CA ASP A 234 -10.29 -3.92 -19.67
C ASP A 234 -10.05 -5.24 -18.94
N LYS A 235 -10.55 -5.35 -17.70
CA LYS A 235 -10.37 -6.56 -16.90
C LYS A 235 -11.25 -7.71 -17.38
N ARG A 236 -12.52 -7.44 -17.72
CA ARG A 236 -13.47 -8.46 -18.22
C ARG A 236 -13.06 -9.00 -19.59
N GLN A 237 -12.59 -8.12 -20.47
CA GLN A 237 -12.12 -8.48 -21.81
C GLN A 237 -10.65 -8.94 -21.82
N ARG A 238 -10.02 -9.05 -20.64
CA ARG A 238 -8.62 -9.48 -20.47
C ARG A 238 -7.63 -8.66 -21.30
N ARG A 239 -7.92 -7.36 -21.51
CA ARG A 239 -7.03 -6.44 -22.20
C ARG A 239 -5.72 -6.27 -21.41
N MET A 240 -4.60 -6.29 -22.11
CA MET A 240 -3.30 -5.95 -21.53
C MET A 240 -3.18 -4.44 -21.35
N ASP A 241 -2.52 -4.02 -20.28
CA ASP A 241 -2.10 -2.64 -20.08
C ASP A 241 -0.95 -2.34 -21.05
N ARG A 242 -1.25 -1.56 -22.09
CA ARG A 242 -0.28 -1.17 -23.12
C ARG A 242 0.93 -0.42 -22.55
N GLY A 243 0.73 0.39 -21.51
CA GLY A 243 1.83 1.11 -20.86
C GLY A 243 2.80 0.17 -20.16
N LEU A 244 2.27 -0.83 -19.44
CA LEU A 244 3.09 -1.87 -18.83
C LEU A 244 3.76 -2.77 -19.86
N LEU A 245 3.05 -3.13 -20.93
CA LEU A 245 3.60 -3.98 -21.98
C LEU A 245 4.81 -3.30 -22.65
N VAL A 246 4.76 -1.98 -22.84
CA VAL A 246 5.91 -1.23 -23.36
C VAL A 246 7.03 -1.17 -22.33
N ALA A 247 6.71 -0.73 -21.11
CA ALA A 247 7.71 -0.49 -20.07
C ALA A 247 8.44 -1.77 -19.64
N ASN A 248 7.76 -2.90 -19.62
CA ASN A 248 8.28 -4.18 -19.15
C ASN A 248 8.47 -5.21 -20.27
N GLY A 249 8.18 -4.87 -21.52
CA GLY A 249 8.10 -5.83 -22.63
C GLY A 249 9.36 -6.68 -22.79
N GLY A 250 10.55 -6.06 -22.72
CA GLY A 250 11.81 -6.80 -22.75
C GLY A 250 11.93 -7.86 -21.65
N VAL A 251 11.60 -7.49 -20.40
CA VAL A 251 11.63 -8.42 -19.25
C VAL A 251 10.62 -9.55 -19.43
N ILE A 252 9.40 -9.23 -19.85
CA ILE A 252 8.32 -10.20 -20.07
C ILE A 252 8.74 -11.20 -21.16
N ALA A 253 9.33 -10.71 -22.25
CA ALA A 253 9.78 -11.56 -23.33
C ALA A 253 10.89 -12.52 -22.92
N VAL A 254 11.88 -12.05 -22.16
CA VAL A 254 12.97 -12.90 -21.64
C VAL A 254 12.40 -14.07 -20.84
N VAL A 255 11.41 -13.81 -19.97
CA VAL A 255 10.74 -14.88 -19.20
C VAL A 255 10.08 -15.91 -20.11
N TRP A 256 9.39 -15.48 -21.17
CA TRP A 256 8.76 -16.41 -22.13
C TRP A 256 9.77 -17.20 -22.96
N GLN A 257 10.89 -16.59 -23.34
CA GLN A 257 11.98 -17.30 -24.03
C GLN A 257 12.65 -18.34 -23.12
N GLN A 258 12.90 -17.99 -21.86
CA GLN A 258 13.39 -18.94 -20.86
C GLN A 258 12.39 -20.08 -20.63
N THR A 259 11.09 -19.76 -20.57
CA THR A 259 10.02 -20.76 -20.44
C THR A 259 10.07 -21.74 -21.61
N ALA A 260 10.16 -21.25 -22.85
CA ALA A 260 10.30 -22.09 -24.03
C ALA A 260 11.57 -22.95 -24.00
N ALA A 261 12.69 -22.41 -23.53
CA ALA A 261 13.94 -23.16 -23.37
C ALA A 261 13.81 -24.29 -22.35
N VAL A 262 13.19 -24.04 -21.19
CA VAL A 262 12.91 -25.06 -20.17
C VAL A 262 11.95 -26.11 -20.71
N MET A 263 10.90 -25.71 -21.42
CA MET A 263 9.97 -26.63 -22.08
C MET A 263 10.68 -27.57 -23.06
N ARG A 264 11.59 -27.04 -23.89
CA ARG A 264 12.42 -27.86 -24.79
C ARG A 264 13.31 -28.83 -24.02
N ALA A 265 14.00 -28.37 -22.98
CA ALA A 265 14.87 -29.22 -22.17
C ALA A 265 14.08 -30.33 -21.45
N ALA A 266 12.83 -30.07 -21.09
CA ALA A 266 11.92 -31.04 -20.49
C ALA A 266 11.19 -31.94 -21.52
N GLY A 267 11.50 -31.82 -22.81
CA GLY A 267 10.86 -32.62 -23.87
C GLY A 267 9.41 -32.24 -24.17
N VAL A 268 8.95 -31.06 -23.74
CA VAL A 268 7.59 -30.57 -24.04
C VAL A 268 7.52 -30.13 -25.50
N THR A 269 6.63 -30.75 -26.28
CA THR A 269 6.43 -30.45 -27.71
C THR A 269 5.03 -29.90 -27.99
N GLY A 270 4.81 -29.48 -29.24
CA GLY A 270 3.49 -29.09 -29.74
C GLY A 270 3.08 -27.67 -29.39
N GLN A 271 1.76 -27.43 -29.36
CA GLN A 271 1.16 -26.10 -29.32
C GLN A 271 1.62 -25.24 -28.14
N ALA A 272 1.88 -25.84 -26.98
CA ALA A 272 2.31 -25.12 -25.80
C ALA A 272 3.69 -24.48 -25.98
N LEU A 273 4.65 -25.22 -26.55
CA LEU A 273 5.99 -24.71 -26.84
C LEU A 273 5.93 -23.61 -27.90
N THR A 274 5.21 -23.86 -29.00
CA THR A 274 5.02 -22.87 -30.07
C THR A 274 4.40 -21.58 -29.55
N ALA A 275 3.40 -21.68 -28.66
CA ALA A 275 2.78 -20.51 -28.04
C ALA A 275 3.78 -19.73 -27.17
N ALA A 276 4.57 -20.41 -26.33
CA ALA A 276 5.57 -19.75 -25.49
C ALA A 276 6.60 -18.96 -26.32
N GLU A 277 7.10 -19.56 -27.42
CA GLU A 277 8.04 -18.93 -28.34
C GLU A 277 7.41 -17.75 -29.08
N ALA A 278 6.19 -17.93 -29.61
CA ALA A 278 5.46 -16.88 -30.30
C ALA A 278 5.18 -15.69 -29.40
N ILE A 279 4.80 -15.91 -28.13
CA ILE A 279 4.55 -14.84 -27.17
C ILE A 279 5.85 -14.05 -26.90
N GLY A 280 6.95 -14.74 -26.60
CA GLY A 280 8.24 -14.08 -26.36
C GLY A 280 8.68 -13.21 -27.53
N ASN A 281 8.66 -13.77 -28.74
CA ASN A 281 9.06 -13.07 -29.96
C ASN A 281 8.14 -11.87 -30.28
N THR A 282 6.82 -12.05 -30.14
CA THR A 282 5.85 -10.97 -30.39
C THR A 282 6.06 -9.80 -29.44
N ILE A 283 6.28 -10.07 -28.15
CA ILE A 283 6.48 -9.03 -27.15
C ILE A 283 7.80 -8.28 -27.40
N LEU A 284 8.87 -8.97 -27.80
CA LEU A 284 10.13 -8.33 -28.22
C LEU A 284 9.93 -7.41 -29.41
N GLN A 285 9.20 -7.84 -30.42
CA GLN A 285 8.93 -7.01 -31.60
C GLN A 285 8.13 -5.76 -31.24
N ILE A 286 7.12 -5.87 -30.38
CA ILE A 286 6.35 -4.72 -29.89
C ILE A 286 7.25 -3.75 -29.12
N HIS A 287 8.14 -4.28 -28.28
CA HIS A 287 9.09 -3.48 -27.52
C HIS A 287 10.11 -2.76 -28.43
N ALA A 288 10.70 -3.49 -29.40
CA ALA A 288 11.71 -2.98 -30.32
C ALA A 288 11.17 -1.93 -31.30
N ARG A 289 9.99 -2.16 -31.90
CA ARG A 289 9.35 -1.18 -32.82
C ARG A 289 9.11 0.17 -32.16
N ARG A 290 8.78 0.16 -30.86
CA ARG A 290 8.46 1.39 -30.12
C ARG A 290 9.66 2.05 -29.46
N ALA A 291 10.76 1.33 -29.26
CA ALA A 291 12.06 1.93 -28.95
C ALA A 291 12.62 2.73 -30.14
N GLY A 292 12.24 2.36 -31.38
CA GLY A 292 12.58 3.08 -32.61
C GLY A 292 11.64 4.25 -32.97
N GLU A 293 10.42 4.29 -32.43
CA GLU A 293 9.50 5.42 -32.59
C GLU A 293 9.87 6.54 -31.60
N LYS A 294 10.30 7.71 -32.09
CA LYS A 294 10.39 8.93 -31.26
C LYS A 294 9.01 9.20 -30.64
N PRO A 295 8.93 9.58 -29.35
CA PRO A 295 7.64 9.81 -28.70
C PRO A 295 6.86 10.90 -29.44
N ALA A 296 5.63 10.61 -29.85
CA ALA A 296 4.67 11.65 -30.19
C ALA A 296 4.52 12.57 -28.97
N ALA A 297 4.57 13.88 -29.22
CA ALA A 297 4.55 14.94 -28.21
C ALA A 297 3.33 14.82 -27.28
N GLY A 298 3.49 14.06 -26.20
CA GLY A 298 2.60 14.06 -25.05
C GLY A 298 3.28 14.85 -23.95
N VAL A 299 2.76 16.07 -23.72
CA VAL A 299 3.08 17.03 -22.66
C VAL A 299 4.17 16.57 -21.70
N SER A 300 5.36 17.09 -21.94
CA SER A 300 6.48 17.14 -21.02
C SER A 300 6.05 17.70 -19.67
N LYS A 301 6.26 16.92 -18.61
CA LYS A 301 6.97 17.43 -17.44
C LYS A 301 8.22 16.61 -17.23
N ASP A 302 9.32 17.31 -17.51
CA ASP A 302 10.67 17.15 -17.01
C ASP A 302 11.58 16.10 -17.68
N GLY A 303 12.39 16.64 -18.60
CA GLY A 303 13.86 16.53 -18.54
C GLY A 303 14.50 15.28 -19.12
N GLY A 304 14.85 15.33 -20.42
CA GLY A 304 15.70 14.33 -21.06
C GLY A 304 17.20 14.52 -20.78
N GLY A 305 17.91 13.40 -20.65
CA GLY A 305 19.37 13.27 -20.65
C GLY A 305 19.78 11.79 -20.85
N PRO A 306 20.90 11.48 -21.54
CA PRO A 306 21.10 10.22 -22.26
C PRO A 306 21.70 9.09 -21.40
N GLY A 307 21.42 7.84 -21.81
CA GLY A 307 22.10 6.61 -21.35
C GLY A 307 21.94 6.32 -19.86
N ARG A 308 20.96 5.50 -19.46
CA ARG A 308 20.82 5.06 -18.06
C ARG A 308 22.00 4.15 -17.69
N THR A 309 23.05 4.74 -17.14
CA THR A 309 23.84 4.09 -16.08
C THR A 309 22.89 3.65 -14.96
N PRO A 310 23.16 2.53 -14.27
CA PRO A 310 22.37 2.12 -13.11
C PRO A 310 22.45 3.22 -12.04
N SER A 311 21.36 3.94 -11.82
CA SER A 311 21.24 4.94 -10.75
C SER A 311 21.25 4.25 -9.39
N PHE A 312 21.80 4.91 -8.35
CA PHE A 312 21.74 4.41 -6.97
C PHE A 312 20.31 4.07 -6.50
N LEU A 313 19.28 4.72 -7.05
CA LEU A 313 17.86 4.44 -6.79
C LEU A 313 17.40 3.04 -7.27
N SER A 314 18.16 2.42 -8.18
CA SER A 314 17.93 1.07 -8.68
C SER A 314 18.83 0.01 -8.02
N HIS A 315 19.70 0.41 -7.08
CA HIS A 315 20.61 -0.48 -6.37
C HIS A 315 19.82 -1.53 -5.55
N PRO A 316 20.22 -2.82 -5.52
CA PRO A 316 19.53 -3.86 -4.75
C PRO A 316 19.35 -3.51 -3.26
N GLY A 317 20.33 -2.82 -2.68
CA GLY A 317 20.30 -2.32 -1.30
C GLY A 317 19.20 -1.29 -0.99
N MET A 318 18.63 -0.62 -2.01
CA MET A 318 17.53 0.35 -1.81
C MET A 318 16.29 -0.28 -1.18
N LYS A 319 16.04 -1.58 -1.42
CA LYS A 319 14.93 -2.32 -0.80
C LYS A 319 15.12 -2.42 0.71
N GLU A 320 16.34 -2.75 1.13
CA GLU A 320 16.70 -2.88 2.55
C GLU A 320 16.72 -1.50 3.24
N LEU A 321 17.28 -0.48 2.58
CA LEU A 321 17.24 0.90 3.05
C LEU A 321 15.80 1.40 3.26
N THR A 322 14.91 1.14 2.29
CA THR A 322 13.49 1.51 2.40
C THR A 322 12.80 0.80 3.57
N ARG A 323 13.15 -0.47 3.81
CA ARG A 323 12.64 -1.26 4.94
C ARG A 323 13.11 -0.69 6.28
N LEU A 324 14.39 -0.37 6.41
CA LEU A 324 14.99 0.21 7.62
C LEU A 324 14.45 1.61 7.90
N ILE A 325 14.31 2.47 6.88
CA ILE A 325 13.67 3.78 7.00
C ILE A 325 12.22 3.62 7.47
N GLY A 326 11.45 2.69 6.91
CA GLY A 326 10.09 2.39 7.39
C GLY A 326 10.05 1.94 8.85
N ALA A 327 11.07 1.21 9.32
CA ALA A 327 11.18 0.79 10.72
C ALA A 327 11.51 1.96 11.68
N THR A 328 12.14 3.04 11.19
CA THR A 328 12.40 4.25 12.00
C THR A 328 11.13 5.04 12.31
N GLU A 329 10.11 5.00 11.45
CA GLU A 329 8.80 5.62 11.70
C GLU A 329 8.06 5.02 12.90
N MET A 330 8.50 3.85 13.38
CA MET A 330 7.92 3.10 14.49
C MET A 330 8.72 3.17 15.80
N ALA A 331 9.81 3.94 15.86
CA ALA A 331 10.58 4.09 17.11
C ALA A 331 9.74 4.81 18.19
N GLN A 332 9.64 4.23 19.39
CA GLN A 332 8.88 4.79 20.51
C GLN A 332 9.77 5.53 21.53
N THR A 333 11.09 5.32 21.46
CA THR A 333 12.05 5.95 22.38
C THR A 333 13.25 6.58 21.64
N PRO A 334 13.90 7.61 22.22
CA PRO A 334 15.11 8.20 21.64
C PRO A 334 16.31 7.26 21.51
N LEU A 335 16.41 6.23 22.37
CA LEU A 335 17.47 5.22 22.30
C LEU A 335 17.23 4.25 21.13
N GLU A 336 15.99 3.78 20.97
CA GLU A 336 15.58 2.94 19.85
C GLU A 336 15.75 3.68 18.51
N MET A 337 15.46 4.98 18.48
CA MET A 337 15.70 5.82 17.31
C MET A 337 17.18 5.88 16.94
N ARG A 338 18.08 6.08 17.92
CA ARG A 338 19.54 6.08 17.69
C ARG A 338 20.03 4.74 17.14
N GLN A 339 19.58 3.62 17.70
CA GLN A 339 19.95 2.28 17.24
C GLN A 339 19.45 2.00 15.82
N LYS A 340 18.21 2.38 15.50
CA LYS A 340 17.66 2.21 14.15
C LYS A 340 18.36 3.11 13.14
N MET A 341 18.73 4.34 13.52
CA MET A 341 19.46 5.25 12.64
C MET A 341 20.89 4.78 12.38
N ALA A 342 21.54 4.15 13.36
CA ALA A 342 22.83 3.49 13.15
C ALA A 342 22.75 2.38 12.08
N ARG A 343 21.65 1.59 12.07
CA ARG A 343 21.42 0.57 11.03
C ARG A 343 21.13 1.16 9.66
N VAL A 344 20.42 2.28 9.58
CA VAL A 344 20.19 3.00 8.32
C VAL A 344 21.51 3.52 7.76
N ASN A 345 22.35 4.14 8.60
CA ASN A 345 23.66 4.63 8.20
C ASN A 345 24.57 3.50 7.72
N GLN A 346 24.60 2.38 8.45
CA GLN A 346 25.36 1.19 8.04
C GLN A 346 24.92 0.65 6.67
N ALA A 347 23.62 0.64 6.38
CA ALA A 347 23.11 0.23 5.07
C ALA A 347 23.48 1.21 3.95
N LEU A 348 23.52 2.51 4.23
CA LEU A 348 23.99 3.53 3.29
C LEU A 348 25.50 3.38 3.00
N ASP A 349 26.32 3.15 4.03
CA ASP A 349 27.76 2.91 3.88
C ASP A 349 28.04 1.66 3.04
N GLN A 350 27.34 0.55 3.32
CA GLN A 350 27.45 -0.67 2.52
C GLN A 350 27.03 -0.45 1.07
N MET A 351 26.00 0.38 0.83
CA MET A 351 25.58 0.72 -0.52
C MET A 351 26.62 1.57 -1.26
N ARG A 352 27.24 2.54 -0.60
CA ARG A 352 28.33 3.35 -1.18
C ARG A 352 29.45 2.47 -1.70
N ASP A 353 29.86 1.49 -0.89
CA ASP A 353 31.01 0.63 -1.19
C ASP A 353 30.72 -0.34 -2.36
N THR A 354 29.45 -0.58 -2.68
CA THR A 354 29.02 -1.44 -3.80
C THR A 354 28.57 -0.67 -5.05
N LEU A 355 28.55 0.66 -5.01
CA LEU A 355 28.22 1.49 -6.17
C LEU A 355 29.41 1.63 -7.14
N PRO A 356 29.17 1.71 -8.46
CA PRO A 356 30.23 2.04 -9.42
C PRO A 356 30.91 3.38 -9.07
N ASN A 357 32.23 3.48 -9.24
CA ASN A 357 33.02 4.68 -8.89
C ASN A 357 32.47 6.00 -9.46
N ALA A 358 31.80 5.95 -10.63
CA ALA A 358 31.19 7.12 -11.26
C ALA A 358 29.91 7.64 -10.55
N GLU A 359 29.28 6.83 -9.69
CA GLU A 359 28.02 7.14 -8.98
C GLU A 359 28.24 7.44 -7.48
N GLN A 360 29.39 7.06 -6.90
CA GLN A 360 29.73 7.38 -5.50
C GLN A 360 29.72 8.89 -5.18
N PRO A 361 30.29 9.79 -6.01
CA PRO A 361 30.26 11.23 -5.73
C PRO A 361 28.85 11.83 -5.80
N ARG A 362 27.95 11.21 -6.57
CA ARG A 362 26.53 11.61 -6.65
C ARG A 362 25.73 11.11 -5.46
N PHE A 363 26.08 9.95 -4.92
CA PHE A 363 25.47 9.38 -3.72
C PHE A 363 25.78 10.22 -2.48
N GLU A 364 27.00 10.73 -2.36
CA GLU A 364 27.43 11.60 -1.23
C GLU A 364 26.77 13.00 -1.21
N GLN A 365 26.09 13.39 -2.29
CA GLN A 365 25.36 14.66 -2.37
C GLN A 365 23.91 14.57 -1.84
N TYR A 366 23.44 13.36 -1.47
CA TYR A 366 22.14 13.11 -0.86
C TYR A 366 22.30 12.72 0.61
#